data_AF-A0A7J6FLV2-F1
#
_entry.id   AF-A0A7J6FLV2-F1
#
_cell.length_a   1.000
_cell.length_b   1.000
_cell.length_c   1.000
_cell.angle_alpha   90.00
_cell.angle_beta   90.00
_cell.angle_gamma   90.00
#
_symmetry.space_group_name_H-M   'P 1'
#
loop_
_entity.id
_entity.type
_entity.pdbx_description
1 polymer ?
#
loop_
_entity_poly.entity_id
_entity_poly.type
_entity_poly.pdbx_seq_one_letter_code
_entity_poly.pdbx_strand_id
1 'polypeptide(L)'
;MATLVLWLVSILFEIVFNKRSELICVVVGCFFFQLANWVIRFFASPSRDPLFVNTSVSLLHSTIISSSVIFILVNQWLITRGSLSGRVFMFDHSQLFAGTSTWPCAYSALCFSCGYFAYDQLDMLKYRLYNDGWILVHHLILLICFTLALYRNVTINYLILTLICELHSIFLHVRKVRRRMAPGLTKRSMFVRIEWLLNWVTYITARCAAHILITTKLIWDAPKFEKGLELPLALFGMAGMNLLNVFLGVDLFNAYRKEMIQPQNSNHHQESLYCRWECLKEILLGDWTDGILCSFGMPVIKQIKQLAKGLISEYQLKFNSAKGLISEIYWNMLAVPPTTSYKSDPIVVIYTKERDETLIELGRTEVILNSVDPTWITKHTLTYHFEVVQYLVFRVYDIDTQFHNVDVKV
;
A
#
# COMPACT_ATOMS: atom_id res chain seq x y z
N MET A 1 -15.31 0.46 10.40
CA MET A 1 -15.39 0.99 11.77
C MET A 1 -16.36 0.20 12.65
N ALA A 2 -17.65 0.10 12.30
CA ALA A 2 -18.64 -0.63 13.11
C ALA A 2 -18.24 -2.08 13.46
N THR A 3 -17.72 -2.84 12.49
CA THR A 3 -17.25 -4.22 12.70
C THR A 3 -16.13 -4.34 13.73
N LEU A 4 -15.17 -3.40 13.72
CA LEU A 4 -14.04 -3.38 14.64
C LEU A 4 -14.47 -2.99 16.06
N VAL A 5 -15.46 -2.10 16.18
CA VAL A 5 -16.09 -1.75 17.46
C VAL A 5 -16.83 -2.95 18.05
N LEU A 6 -17.65 -3.64 17.24
CA LEU A 6 -18.35 -4.85 17.68
C LEU A 6 -17.38 -5.95 18.12
N TRP A 7 -16.29 -6.14 17.37
CA TRP A 7 -15.23 -7.06 17.73
C TRP A 7 -14.56 -6.70 19.07
N LEU A 8 -14.23 -5.43 19.29
CA LEU A 8 -13.66 -4.95 20.55
C LEU A 8 -14.62 -5.17 21.72
N VAL A 9 -15.90 -4.87 21.54
CA VAL A 9 -16.94 -5.12 22.56
C VAL A 9 -17.02 -6.61 22.90
N SER A 10 -16.94 -7.50 21.91
CA SER A 10 -16.90 -8.95 22.14
C SER A 10 -15.69 -9.37 22.99
N ILE A 11 -14.48 -8.87 22.68
CA ILE A 11 -13.27 -9.18 23.44
C ILE A 11 -13.39 -8.66 24.89
N LEU A 12 -13.85 -7.42 25.07
CA LEU A 12 -14.04 -6.83 26.40
C LEU A 12 -15.09 -7.57 27.21
N PHE A 13 -16.16 -8.04 26.56
CA PHE A 13 -17.18 -8.87 27.21
C PHE A 13 -16.59 -10.17 27.77
N GLU A 14 -15.78 -10.88 26.98
CA GLU A 14 -15.09 -12.11 27.42
C GLU A 14 -14.11 -11.86 28.57
N ILE A 15 -13.41 -10.72 28.57
CA ILE A 15 -12.48 -10.35 29.65
C ILE A 15 -13.25 -10.06 30.95
N VAL A 16 -14.30 -9.23 30.88
CA VAL A 16 -14.99 -8.71 32.06
C VAL A 16 -15.97 -9.72 32.64
N PHE A 17 -16.83 -10.31 31.80
CA PHE A 17 -17.91 -11.17 32.26
C PHE A 17 -17.49 -12.63 32.39
N ASN A 18 -16.70 -13.14 31.44
CA ASN A 18 -16.23 -14.53 31.44
C ASN A 18 -14.87 -14.70 32.14
N LYS A 19 -14.30 -13.62 32.70
CA LYS A 19 -13.05 -13.60 33.47
C LYS A 19 -11.83 -14.18 32.73
N ARG A 20 -11.80 -14.08 31.39
CA ARG A 20 -10.68 -14.55 30.56
C ARG A 20 -9.54 -13.51 30.54
N SER A 21 -8.77 -13.42 31.61
CA SER A 21 -7.66 -12.46 31.76
C SER A 21 -6.55 -12.63 30.71
N GLU A 22 -6.41 -13.82 30.11
CA GLU A 22 -5.42 -14.10 29.07
C GLU A 22 -5.60 -13.23 27.81
N LEU A 23 -6.84 -12.80 27.53
CA LEU A 23 -7.17 -11.94 26.38
C LEU A 23 -6.72 -10.48 26.57
N ILE A 24 -6.32 -10.08 27.80
CA ILE A 24 -5.77 -8.74 28.06
C ILE A 24 -4.54 -8.48 27.17
N CYS A 25 -3.77 -9.52 26.83
CA CYS A 25 -2.64 -9.42 25.90
C CYS A 25 -3.03 -8.82 24.53
N VAL A 26 -4.27 -9.03 24.06
CA VAL A 26 -4.77 -8.43 22.81
C VAL A 26 -4.90 -6.92 22.95
N VAL A 27 -5.49 -6.47 24.06
CA VAL A 27 -5.68 -5.04 24.38
C VAL A 27 -4.32 -4.36 24.57
N VAL A 28 -3.41 -5.00 25.30
CA VAL A 28 -2.02 -4.53 25.49
C VAL A 28 -1.31 -4.39 24.15
N GLY A 29 -1.45 -5.36 23.24
CA GLY A 29 -0.90 -5.28 21.88
C GLY A 29 -1.42 -4.05 21.13
N CYS A 30 -2.73 -3.82 21.14
CA CYS A 30 -3.34 -2.65 20.49
C CYS A 30 -2.76 -1.32 21.03
N PHE A 31 -2.68 -1.16 22.35
CA PHE A 31 -2.08 0.03 22.97
C PHE A 31 -0.59 0.17 22.68
N PHE A 32 0.16 -0.93 22.65
CA PHE A 32 1.57 -0.93 22.32
C PHE A 32 1.83 -0.36 20.92
N PHE A 33 1.09 -0.83 19.91
CA PHE A 33 1.27 -0.33 18.55
C PHE A 33 0.71 1.07 18.34
N GLN A 34 -0.33 1.46 19.09
CA GLN A 34 -0.80 2.84 19.13
C GLN A 34 0.27 3.78 19.72
N LEU A 35 0.95 3.36 20.78
CA LEU A 35 2.08 4.09 21.35
C LEU A 35 3.26 4.15 20.37
N ALA A 36 3.58 3.04 19.70
CA ALA A 36 4.63 3.01 18.68
C ALA A 36 4.34 3.97 17.52
N ASN A 37 3.09 4.05 17.05
CA ASN A 37 2.65 5.03 16.05
C ASN A 37 2.93 6.47 16.52
N TRP A 38 2.54 6.79 17.76
CA TRP A 38 2.77 8.10 18.34
C TRP A 38 4.27 8.43 18.46
N VAL A 39 5.08 7.48 18.96
CA VAL A 39 6.53 7.62 19.07
C VAL A 39 7.17 7.86 17.70
N ILE A 40 6.81 7.08 16.69
CA ILE A 40 7.35 7.22 15.33
C ILE A 40 6.95 8.57 14.74
N ARG A 41 5.70 9.04 14.93
CA ARG A 41 5.27 10.37 14.50
C ARG A 41 6.04 11.49 15.19
N PHE A 42 6.32 11.32 16.49
CA PHE A 42 7.07 12.28 17.27
C PHE A 42 8.51 12.44 16.77
N PHE A 43 9.19 11.33 16.50
CA PHE A 43 10.59 11.35 16.03
C PHE A 43 10.74 11.59 14.51
N ALA A 44 9.77 11.20 13.68
CA ALA A 44 9.82 11.37 12.22
C ALA A 44 9.35 12.76 11.74
N SER A 45 9.64 13.79 12.53
CA SER A 45 9.20 15.20 12.36
C SER A 45 9.21 15.77 10.93
N PRO A 46 10.15 15.40 10.01
CA PRO A 46 10.18 15.97 8.67
C PRO A 46 9.21 15.37 7.65
N SER A 47 8.62 14.18 7.86
CA SER A 47 7.94 13.48 6.77
C SER A 47 6.45 13.30 6.89
N ARG A 48 5.83 13.47 8.08
CA ARG A 48 4.39 13.33 8.47
C ARG A 48 3.50 12.31 7.72
N ASP A 49 4.07 11.49 6.83
CA ASP A 49 3.40 10.68 5.84
C ASP A 49 2.73 9.53 6.59
N PRO A 50 1.39 9.51 6.65
CA PRO A 50 0.68 8.49 7.39
C PRO A 50 1.06 7.08 6.91
N LEU A 51 1.40 6.92 5.63
CA LEU A 51 1.80 5.65 5.07
C LEU A 51 3.19 5.21 5.54
N PHE A 52 4.14 6.14 5.67
CA PHE A 52 5.46 5.88 6.24
C PHE A 52 5.38 5.42 7.70
N VAL A 53 4.59 6.12 8.51
CA VAL A 53 4.38 5.76 9.92
C VAL A 53 3.77 4.37 10.00
N ASN A 54 2.68 4.13 9.27
CA ASN A 54 2.01 2.84 9.22
C ASN A 54 2.98 1.71 8.84
N THR A 55 3.75 1.88 7.77
CA THR A 55 4.73 0.88 7.31
C THR A 55 5.82 0.63 8.36
N SER A 56 6.22 1.65 9.12
CA SER A 56 7.23 1.52 10.19
C SER A 56 6.67 0.78 11.40
N VAL A 57 5.40 1.00 11.75
CA VAL A 57 4.72 0.22 12.80
C VAL A 57 4.53 -1.24 12.36
N SER A 58 4.18 -1.49 11.09
CA SER A 58 4.11 -2.85 10.54
C SER A 58 5.49 -3.55 10.54
N LEU A 59 6.57 -2.81 10.31
CA LEU A 59 7.94 -3.34 10.43
C LEU A 59 8.25 -3.77 11.88
N LEU A 60 7.84 -2.96 12.85
CA LEU A 60 7.97 -3.31 14.27
C LEU A 60 7.20 -4.59 14.61
N HIS A 61 5.94 -4.70 14.17
CA HIS A 61 5.13 -5.90 14.38
C HIS A 61 5.78 -7.14 13.76
N SER A 62 6.10 -7.09 12.46
CA SER A 62 6.68 -8.23 11.75
C SER A 62 8.03 -8.66 12.35
N THR A 63 8.82 -7.72 12.87
CA THR A 63 10.07 -8.03 13.59
C THR A 63 9.79 -8.76 14.90
N ILE A 64 8.90 -8.23 15.75
CA ILE A 64 8.57 -8.84 17.05
C ILE A 64 7.98 -10.24 16.85
N ILE A 65 6.98 -10.38 15.96
CA ILE A 65 6.30 -11.65 15.74
C ILE A 65 7.24 -12.67 15.11
N SER A 66 8.08 -12.29 14.14
CA SER A 66 9.06 -13.22 13.56
C SER A 66 10.05 -13.72 14.61
N SER A 67 10.55 -12.83 15.49
CA SER A 67 11.42 -13.22 16.60
C SER A 67 10.72 -14.16 17.58
N SER A 68 9.45 -13.88 17.94
CA SER A 68 8.65 -14.75 18.79
C SER A 68 8.40 -16.11 18.16
N VAL A 69 8.03 -16.18 16.88
CA VAL A 69 7.79 -17.44 16.15
C VAL A 69 9.07 -18.28 16.08
N ILE A 70 10.20 -17.68 15.72
CA ILE A 70 11.49 -18.38 15.69
C ILE A 70 11.85 -18.90 17.08
N PHE A 71 11.67 -18.09 18.13
CA PHE A 71 11.92 -18.51 19.51
C PHE A 71 11.03 -19.70 19.92
N ILE A 72 9.73 -19.65 19.60
CA ILE A 72 8.79 -20.75 19.90
C ILE A 72 9.21 -22.02 19.18
N LEU A 73 9.51 -21.93 17.88
CA LEU A 73 9.89 -23.10 17.06
C LEU A 73 11.23 -23.70 17.51
N VAL A 74 12.23 -22.88 17.83
CA VAL A 74 13.51 -23.35 18.35
C VAL A 74 13.33 -24.01 19.71
N ASN A 75 12.55 -23.41 20.61
CA ASN A 75 12.27 -23.97 21.93
C ASN A 75 11.56 -25.34 21.81
N GLN A 76 10.54 -25.43 20.95
CA GLN A 76 9.85 -26.69 20.68
C GLN A 76 10.77 -27.74 20.06
N TRP A 77 11.59 -27.34 19.09
CA TRP A 77 12.57 -28.23 18.48
C TRP A 77 13.54 -28.79 19.51
N LEU A 78 14.04 -27.96 20.44
CA LEU A 78 14.94 -28.38 21.51
C LEU A 78 14.26 -29.36 22.48
N ILE A 79 13.02 -29.08 22.88
CA ILE A 79 12.23 -29.97 23.75
C ILE A 79 12.00 -31.33 23.08
N THR A 80 11.60 -31.34 21.80
CA THR A 80 11.39 -32.57 21.03
C THR A 80 12.68 -33.38 20.89
N ARG A 81 13.83 -32.72 20.70
CA ARG A 81 15.13 -33.38 20.51
C ARG A 81 15.69 -33.98 21.82
N GLY A 82 15.32 -33.43 22.97
CA GLY A 82 15.72 -33.92 24.30
C GLY A 82 14.88 -35.08 24.84
N SER A 83 13.71 -35.37 24.25
CA SER A 83 12.85 -36.49 24.66
C SER A 83 13.39 -37.81 24.12
N LEU A 84 14.08 -38.57 24.97
CA LEU A 84 14.66 -39.90 24.67
C LEU A 84 13.64 -40.95 24.21
N SER A 85 12.34 -40.68 24.38
CA SER A 85 11.26 -41.48 23.79
C SER A 85 10.82 -40.79 22.50
N GLY A 86 11.19 -41.34 21.34
CA GLY A 86 10.90 -40.82 19.99
C GLY A 86 9.42 -40.84 19.58
N ARG A 87 8.53 -40.37 20.47
CA ARG A 87 7.07 -40.46 20.36
C ARG A 87 6.36 -39.12 20.20
N VAL A 88 7.06 -37.99 20.24
CA VAL A 88 6.45 -36.65 20.16
C VAL A 88 7.05 -35.88 18.99
N PHE A 89 6.40 -35.95 17.83
CA PHE A 89 6.78 -35.16 16.67
C PHE A 89 6.13 -33.77 16.77
N MET A 90 6.93 -32.70 16.63
CA MET A 90 6.48 -31.30 16.66
C MET A 90 5.29 -31.01 15.71
N PHE A 91 5.15 -31.80 14.65
CA PHE A 91 4.11 -31.66 13.64
C PHE A 91 2.97 -32.69 13.76
N ASP A 92 2.86 -33.39 14.90
CA ASP A 92 1.76 -34.31 15.09
C ASP A 92 0.43 -33.56 15.27
N HIS A 93 -0.66 -34.14 14.79
CA HIS A 93 -1.98 -33.51 14.83
C HIS A 93 -2.42 -33.23 16.27
N SER A 94 -2.12 -34.14 17.20
CA SER A 94 -2.42 -33.96 18.62
C SER A 94 -1.77 -32.70 19.20
N GLN A 95 -0.53 -32.39 18.81
CA GLN A 95 0.15 -31.18 19.28
C GLN A 95 -0.32 -29.92 18.55
N LEU A 96 -0.65 -30.01 17.27
CA LEU A 96 -1.02 -28.84 16.47
C LEU A 96 -2.48 -28.42 16.69
N PHE A 97 -3.37 -29.38 16.94
CA PHE A 97 -4.81 -29.19 17.11
C PHE A 97 -5.24 -29.10 18.57
N ALA A 98 -4.71 -29.95 19.46
CA ALA A 98 -5.35 -30.19 20.76
C ALA A 98 -5.04 -29.14 21.82
N GLY A 99 -6.09 -28.79 22.57
CA GLY A 99 -6.07 -27.93 23.76
C GLY A 99 -5.38 -28.51 25.00
N THR A 100 -4.50 -29.52 24.87
CA THR A 100 -3.75 -30.12 25.99
C THR A 100 -2.33 -29.59 26.17
N SER A 101 -1.72 -28.95 25.16
CA SER A 101 -0.46 -28.19 25.33
C SER A 101 -0.20 -27.23 24.17
N THR A 102 -0.73 -26.01 24.29
CA THR A 102 -0.29 -24.88 23.46
C THR A 102 1.21 -24.66 23.68
N TRP A 103 1.96 -24.39 22.61
CA TRP A 103 3.39 -24.12 22.77
C TRP A 103 3.60 -22.92 23.72
N PRO A 104 4.62 -22.96 24.60
CA PRO A 104 4.91 -21.83 25.48
C PRO A 104 5.08 -20.57 24.65
N CYS A 105 4.44 -19.48 25.07
CA CYS A 105 4.39 -18.17 24.38
C CYS A 105 3.57 -18.11 23.08
N ALA A 106 3.08 -19.23 22.51
CA ALA A 106 2.26 -19.20 21.30
C ALA A 106 0.95 -18.43 21.49
N TYR A 107 0.25 -18.67 22.60
CA TYR A 107 -0.97 -17.94 22.93
C TYR A 107 -0.72 -16.43 23.00
N SER A 108 0.30 -16.01 23.76
CA SER A 108 0.65 -14.60 23.93
C SER A 108 1.09 -13.93 22.63
N ALA A 109 1.88 -14.63 21.79
CA ALA A 109 2.31 -14.12 20.48
C ALA A 109 1.12 -13.93 19.53
N LEU A 110 0.16 -14.87 19.53
CA LEU A 110 -1.06 -14.76 18.73
C LEU A 110 -1.95 -13.62 19.23
N CYS A 111 -2.12 -13.47 20.56
CA CYS A 111 -2.84 -12.34 21.15
C CYS A 111 -2.23 -10.99 20.76
N PHE A 112 -0.91 -10.88 20.88
CA PHE A 112 -0.19 -9.65 20.56
C PHE A 112 -0.31 -9.29 19.07
N SER A 113 -0.21 -10.30 18.19
CA SER A 113 -0.43 -10.13 16.75
C SER A 113 -1.89 -9.75 16.43
N CYS A 114 -2.87 -10.34 17.13
CA CYS A 114 -4.28 -9.98 16.99
C CYS A 114 -4.54 -8.51 17.36
N GLY A 115 -3.93 -8.04 18.45
CA GLY A 115 -3.96 -6.63 18.85
C GLY A 115 -3.39 -5.68 17.79
N TYR A 116 -2.27 -6.08 17.14
CA TYR A 116 -1.72 -5.35 16.01
C TYR A 116 -2.69 -5.28 14.83
N PHE A 117 -3.27 -6.40 14.39
CA PHE A 117 -4.15 -6.40 13.21
C PHE A 117 -5.37 -5.49 13.41
N ALA A 118 -5.91 -5.43 14.63
CA ALA A 118 -6.99 -4.53 14.99
C ALA A 118 -6.55 -3.05 14.95
N TYR A 119 -5.40 -2.75 15.55
CA TYR A 119 -4.82 -1.41 15.49
C TYR A 119 -4.53 -0.98 14.03
N ASP A 120 -3.90 -1.84 13.22
CA ASP A 120 -3.48 -1.53 11.86
C ASP A 120 -4.70 -1.35 10.94
N GLN A 121 -5.75 -2.15 11.13
CA GLN A 121 -7.02 -1.94 10.45
C GLN A 121 -7.67 -0.60 10.82
N LEU A 122 -7.61 -0.20 12.09
CA LEU A 122 -8.11 1.11 12.54
C LEU A 122 -7.28 2.27 11.97
N ASP A 123 -5.94 2.15 11.94
CA ASP A 123 -5.03 3.15 11.39
C ASP A 123 -5.24 3.31 9.88
N MET A 124 -5.35 2.21 9.13
CA MET A 124 -5.66 2.21 7.70
C MET A 124 -7.04 2.84 7.40
N LEU A 125 -8.05 2.61 8.24
CA LEU A 125 -9.38 3.21 8.09
C LEU A 125 -9.37 4.71 8.41
N LYS A 126 -8.65 5.12 9.47
CA LYS A 126 -8.55 6.52 9.90
C LYS A 126 -7.86 7.39 8.85
N TYR A 127 -6.75 6.91 8.29
CA TYR A 127 -5.93 7.64 7.33
C TYR A 127 -6.21 7.27 5.86
N ARG A 128 -7.21 6.41 5.60
CA ARG A 128 -7.61 5.94 4.25
C ARG A 128 -6.44 5.38 3.44
N LEU A 129 -5.61 4.54 4.06
CA LEU A 129 -4.36 4.00 3.47
C LEU A 129 -4.58 2.79 2.53
N TYR A 130 -5.80 2.58 2.05
CA TYR A 130 -6.16 1.46 1.20
C TYR A 130 -6.55 1.93 -0.20
N ASN A 131 -6.05 1.25 -1.23
CA ASN A 131 -6.48 1.50 -2.62
C ASN A 131 -7.68 0.61 -3.00
N ASP A 132 -7.52 -0.71 -2.89
CA ASP A 132 -8.50 -1.67 -3.44
C ASP A 132 -9.32 -2.40 -2.37
N GLY A 133 -9.18 -2.01 -1.09
CA GLY A 133 -9.92 -2.59 0.04
C GLY A 133 -9.60 -4.05 0.38
N TRP A 134 -8.98 -4.81 -0.52
CA TRP A 134 -8.62 -6.22 -0.34
C TRP A 134 -7.73 -6.45 0.88
N ILE A 135 -6.86 -5.49 1.19
CA ILE A 135 -6.02 -5.53 2.39
C ILE A 135 -6.84 -5.44 3.69
N LEU A 136 -7.95 -4.69 3.69
CA LEU A 136 -8.87 -4.61 4.82
C LEU A 136 -9.70 -5.89 4.97
N VAL A 137 -10.10 -6.51 3.85
CA VAL A 137 -10.79 -7.80 3.86
C VAL A 137 -9.87 -8.89 4.41
N HIS A 138 -8.60 -8.90 4.01
CA HIS A 138 -7.60 -9.81 4.55
C HIS A 138 -7.43 -9.65 6.07
N HIS A 139 -7.31 -8.40 6.57
CA HIS A 139 -7.23 -8.13 8.01
C HIS A 139 -8.46 -8.60 8.77
N LEU A 140 -9.65 -8.40 8.19
CA LEU A 140 -10.90 -8.86 8.79
C LEU A 140 -10.93 -10.40 8.91
N ILE A 141 -10.54 -11.12 7.86
CA ILE A 141 -10.48 -12.59 7.87
C ILE A 141 -9.48 -13.08 8.93
N LEU A 142 -8.30 -12.46 9.01
CA LEU A 142 -7.30 -12.80 10.03
C LEU A 142 -7.81 -12.55 11.45
N LEU A 143 -8.45 -11.40 11.71
CA LEU A 143 -9.03 -11.08 13.01
C LEU A 143 -10.08 -12.10 13.44
N ILE A 144 -10.99 -12.49 12.54
CA ILE A 144 -12.00 -13.52 12.82
C ILE A 144 -11.33 -14.85 13.15
N CYS A 145 -10.35 -15.27 12.33
CA CYS A 145 -9.67 -16.55 12.50
C CYS A 145 -8.86 -16.61 13.81
N PHE A 146 -8.10 -15.56 14.11
CA PHE A 146 -7.29 -15.48 15.34
C PHE A 146 -8.18 -15.42 16.58
N THR A 147 -9.25 -14.63 16.54
CA THR A 147 -10.16 -14.48 17.68
C THR A 147 -10.90 -15.79 17.97
N LEU A 148 -11.36 -16.51 16.95
CA LEU A 148 -12.00 -17.81 17.16
C LEU A 148 -11.04 -18.82 17.78
N ALA A 149 -9.79 -18.86 17.30
CA ALA A 149 -8.76 -19.73 17.87
C ALA A 149 -8.44 -19.37 19.33
N LEU A 150 -8.39 -18.09 19.68
CA LEU A 150 -8.17 -17.61 21.05
C LEU A 150 -9.37 -17.90 21.99
N TYR A 151 -10.61 -17.85 21.49
CA TYR A 151 -11.79 -18.18 22.28
C TYR A 151 -11.92 -19.68 22.54
N ARG A 152 -11.64 -20.49 21.52
CA ARG A 152 -11.75 -21.95 21.58
C ARG A 152 -10.51 -22.65 22.13
N ASN A 153 -9.36 -21.98 22.21
CA ASN A 153 -8.05 -22.58 22.55
C ASN A 153 -7.66 -23.76 21.63
N VAL A 154 -8.07 -23.71 20.36
CA VAL A 154 -7.79 -24.75 19.35
C VAL A 154 -6.99 -24.15 18.20
N THR A 155 -6.20 -24.97 17.51
CA THR A 155 -5.44 -24.60 16.29
C THR A 155 -4.43 -23.46 16.43
N ILE A 156 -4.13 -22.99 17.64
CA ILE A 156 -3.18 -21.89 17.90
C ILE A 156 -1.79 -22.20 17.33
N ASN A 157 -1.33 -23.45 17.49
CA ASN A 157 -0.02 -23.86 16.98
C ASN A 157 0.02 -23.87 15.44
N TYR A 158 -1.08 -24.21 14.75
CA TYR A 158 -1.20 -24.04 13.29
C TYR A 158 -1.11 -22.55 12.89
N LEU A 159 -1.77 -21.64 13.63
CA LEU A 159 -1.69 -20.21 13.35
C LEU A 159 -0.29 -19.63 13.60
N ILE A 160 0.45 -20.14 14.58
CA ILE A 160 1.85 -19.76 14.78
C ILE A 160 2.73 -20.22 13.60
N LEU A 161 2.47 -21.42 13.06
CA LEU A 161 3.18 -21.88 11.87
C LEU A 161 2.84 -21.03 10.64
N THR A 162 1.60 -20.57 10.47
CA THR A 162 1.25 -19.70 9.33
C THR A 162 1.88 -18.31 9.46
N LEU A 163 2.09 -17.81 10.69
CA LEU A 163 2.80 -16.56 11.00
C LEU A 163 4.31 -16.58 10.67
N ILE A 164 4.89 -17.72 10.25
CA ILE A 164 6.22 -17.74 9.63
C ILE A 164 6.27 -16.77 8.43
N CYS A 165 5.13 -16.49 7.78
CA CYS A 165 5.03 -15.53 6.68
C CYS A 165 5.44 -14.09 7.06
N GLU A 166 5.45 -13.75 8.36
CA GLU A 166 5.90 -12.44 8.85
C GLU A 166 7.41 -12.22 8.65
N LEU A 167 8.19 -13.29 8.53
CA LEU A 167 9.62 -13.19 8.22
C LEU A 167 9.84 -12.52 6.86
N HIS A 168 8.97 -12.80 5.88
CA HIS A 168 8.99 -12.11 4.60
C HIS A 168 8.50 -10.66 4.72
N SER A 169 7.49 -10.40 5.56
CA SER A 169 6.95 -9.07 5.79
C SER A 169 8.04 -8.08 6.24
N ILE A 170 9.02 -8.50 7.05
CA ILE A 170 10.16 -7.67 7.45
C ILE A 170 10.87 -7.08 6.23
N PHE A 171 11.32 -7.93 5.31
CA PHE A 171 12.09 -7.49 4.13
C PHE A 171 11.24 -6.64 3.17
N LEU A 172 9.94 -6.90 3.12
CA LEU A 172 8.99 -6.11 2.35
C LEU A 172 8.79 -4.71 2.96
N HIS A 173 8.63 -4.62 4.28
CA HIS A 173 8.47 -3.35 4.99
C HIS A 173 9.76 -2.53 5.00
N VAL A 174 10.93 -3.16 5.19
CA VAL A 174 12.24 -2.50 5.04
C VAL A 174 12.38 -1.87 3.66
N ARG A 175 12.03 -2.61 2.59
CA ARG A 175 12.03 -2.07 1.22
C ARG A 175 11.10 -0.88 1.07
N LYS A 176 9.86 -0.98 1.57
CA LYS A 176 8.87 0.11 1.50
C LYS A 176 9.35 1.36 2.25
N VAL A 177 9.93 1.20 3.44
CA VAL A 177 10.53 2.29 4.24
C VAL A 177 11.71 2.93 3.50
N ARG A 178 12.65 2.13 3.01
CA ARG A 178 13.82 2.60 2.25
C ARG A 178 13.41 3.42 1.03
N ARG A 179 12.46 2.93 0.24
CA ARG A 179 11.98 3.62 -0.98
C ARG A 179 11.40 5.00 -0.68
N ARG A 180 10.92 5.26 0.54
CA ARG A 180 10.39 6.56 0.96
C ARG A 180 11.45 7.46 1.59
N MET A 181 12.32 6.91 2.43
CA MET A 181 13.40 7.70 3.05
C MET A 181 14.49 8.09 2.07
N ALA A 182 14.81 7.22 1.12
CA ALA A 182 15.96 7.39 0.25
C ALA A 182 15.63 6.92 -1.19
N PRO A 183 14.75 7.65 -1.90
CA PRO A 183 14.36 7.32 -3.28
C PRO A 183 15.55 7.32 -4.25
N GLY A 184 16.60 8.11 -3.96
CA GLY A 184 17.80 8.24 -4.79
C GLY A 184 18.83 7.11 -4.70
N LEU A 185 18.62 6.07 -3.86
CA LEU A 185 19.54 4.93 -3.84
C LEU A 185 19.54 4.23 -5.21
N THR A 186 20.70 4.23 -5.87
CA THR A 186 20.83 3.67 -7.21
C THR A 186 20.78 2.15 -7.21
N LYS A 187 20.29 1.58 -8.31
CA LYS A 187 20.21 0.13 -8.61
C LYS A 187 21.55 -0.62 -8.41
N ARG A 188 22.68 0.08 -8.47
CA ARG A 188 24.02 -0.49 -8.29
C ARG A 188 24.42 -0.70 -6.83
N SER A 189 23.70 -0.11 -5.89
CA SER A 189 23.99 -0.28 -4.47
C SER A 189 23.87 -1.74 -4.05
N MET A 190 24.90 -2.26 -3.39
CA MET A 190 24.93 -3.61 -2.83
C MET A 190 23.72 -3.83 -1.90
N PHE A 191 23.31 -2.80 -1.17
CA PHE A 191 22.15 -2.83 -0.26
C PHE A 191 20.86 -3.22 -0.98
N VAL A 192 20.59 -2.63 -2.16
CA VAL A 192 19.36 -2.92 -2.92
C VAL A 192 19.38 -4.34 -3.48
N ARG A 193 20.55 -4.85 -3.88
CA ARG A 193 20.69 -6.24 -4.36
C ARG A 193 20.48 -7.26 -3.25
N ILE A 194 21.08 -7.04 -2.08
CA ILE A 194 20.89 -7.90 -0.91
C ILE A 194 19.43 -7.88 -0.45
N GLU A 195 18.80 -6.69 -0.41
CA GLU A 195 17.39 -6.55 -0.06
C GLU A 195 16.49 -7.37 -0.99
N TRP A 196 16.72 -7.33 -2.31
CA TRP A 196 15.96 -8.13 -3.26
C TRP A 196 16.24 -9.63 -3.15
N LEU A 197 17.50 -10.02 -2.92
CA LEU A 197 17.85 -11.42 -2.65
C LEU A 197 17.09 -11.95 -1.42
N LEU A 198 17.13 -11.21 -0.31
CA LEU A 198 16.45 -11.58 0.93
C LEU A 198 14.92 -11.60 0.75
N ASN A 199 14.35 -10.64 0.02
CA ASN A 199 12.92 -10.66 -0.32
C ASN A 199 12.53 -11.92 -1.11
N TRP A 200 13.29 -12.30 -2.13
CA TRP A 200 13.01 -13.50 -2.93
C TRP A 200 13.17 -14.79 -2.13
N VAL A 201 14.28 -14.91 -1.39
CA VAL A 201 14.55 -16.10 -0.57
C VAL A 201 13.45 -16.27 0.46
N THR A 202 13.08 -15.22 1.19
CA THR A 202 12.02 -15.29 2.21
C THR A 202 10.63 -15.47 1.63
N TYR A 203 10.33 -14.91 0.45
CA TYR A 203 9.05 -15.17 -0.22
C TYR A 203 8.89 -16.67 -0.55
N ILE A 204 9.93 -17.27 -1.13
CA ILE A 204 9.90 -18.69 -1.51
C ILE A 204 9.83 -19.58 -0.27
N THR A 205 10.64 -19.33 0.75
CA THR A 205 10.72 -20.21 1.93
C THR A 205 9.58 -19.99 2.91
N ALA A 206 9.36 -18.75 3.35
CA ALA A 206 8.45 -18.42 4.45
C ALA A 206 6.98 -18.27 4.01
N ARG A 207 6.71 -18.01 2.72
CA ARG A 207 5.34 -17.91 2.21
C ARG A 207 4.95 -19.07 1.31
N CYS A 208 5.72 -19.39 0.27
CA CYS A 208 5.35 -20.48 -0.64
C CYS A 208 5.55 -21.86 0.02
N ALA A 209 6.79 -22.23 0.35
CA ALA A 209 7.10 -23.57 0.86
C ALA A 209 6.39 -23.85 2.19
N ALA A 210 6.47 -22.93 3.17
CA ALA A 210 5.81 -23.10 4.45
C ALA A 210 4.28 -23.26 4.34
N HIS A 211 3.60 -22.41 3.57
CA HIS A 211 2.13 -22.50 3.45
C HIS A 211 1.69 -23.72 2.64
N ILE A 212 2.44 -24.15 1.63
CA ILE A 212 2.18 -25.41 0.93
C ILE A 212 2.31 -26.59 1.90
N LEU A 213 3.36 -26.63 2.73
CA LEU A 213 3.55 -27.69 3.72
C LEU A 213 2.42 -27.71 4.75
N ILE A 214 2.02 -26.55 5.26
CA ILE A 214 0.89 -26.45 6.22
C ILE A 214 -0.42 -26.87 5.55
N THR A 215 -0.67 -26.47 4.31
CA THR A 215 -1.88 -26.84 3.56
C THR A 215 -1.94 -28.35 3.35
N THR A 216 -0.83 -28.96 2.88
CA THR A 216 -0.74 -30.41 2.70
C THR A 216 -0.94 -31.14 4.02
N LYS A 217 -0.35 -30.64 5.12
CA LYS A 217 -0.52 -31.23 6.45
C LYS A 217 -1.97 -31.13 6.94
N LEU A 218 -2.61 -29.98 6.73
CA LEU A 218 -4.01 -29.76 7.10
C LEU A 218 -4.95 -30.69 6.33
N ILE A 219 -4.72 -30.89 5.03
CA ILE A 219 -5.48 -31.83 4.19
C ILE A 219 -5.26 -33.27 4.67
N TRP A 220 -4.03 -33.64 5.02
CA TRP A 220 -3.73 -34.97 5.54
C TRP A 220 -4.38 -35.25 6.89
N ASP A 221 -4.45 -34.24 7.75
CA ASP A 221 -5.06 -34.35 9.07
C ASP A 221 -6.57 -34.10 9.06
N ALA A 222 -7.16 -33.67 7.94
CA ALA A 222 -8.60 -33.42 7.78
C ALA A 222 -9.52 -34.51 8.39
N PRO A 223 -9.27 -35.83 8.21
CA PRO A 223 -10.13 -36.86 8.81
C PRO A 223 -10.03 -36.96 10.34
N LYS A 224 -9.01 -36.36 10.97
CA LYS A 224 -8.80 -36.34 12.43
C LYS A 224 -9.51 -35.18 13.12
N PHE A 225 -9.93 -34.16 12.37
CA PHE A 225 -10.69 -33.06 12.93
C PHE A 225 -12.07 -33.54 13.37
N GLU A 226 -12.50 -33.11 14.55
CA GLU A 226 -13.87 -33.31 15.00
C GLU A 226 -14.86 -32.61 14.05
N LYS A 227 -16.10 -33.12 13.97
CA LYS A 227 -17.15 -32.56 13.12
C LYS A 227 -17.60 -31.19 13.65
N GLY A 228 -16.85 -30.14 13.33
CA GLY A 228 -17.10 -28.75 13.73
C GLY A 228 -16.78 -27.74 12.63
N LEU A 229 -16.91 -26.45 12.97
CA LEU A 229 -16.65 -25.32 12.05
C LEU A 229 -15.15 -25.05 11.80
N GLU A 230 -14.26 -25.74 12.52
CA GLU A 230 -12.83 -25.46 12.55
C GLU A 230 -12.11 -25.89 11.27
N LEU A 231 -12.41 -27.09 10.75
CA LEU A 231 -11.81 -27.59 9.52
C LEU A 231 -12.22 -26.75 8.29
N PRO A 232 -13.51 -26.46 8.03
CA PRO A 232 -13.91 -25.58 6.93
C PRO A 232 -13.28 -24.19 7.03
N LEU A 233 -13.21 -23.62 8.25
CA LEU A 233 -12.59 -22.32 8.46
C LEU A 233 -11.09 -22.34 8.20
N ALA A 234 -10.38 -23.35 8.68
CA ALA A 234 -8.93 -23.50 8.47
C ALA A 234 -8.61 -23.70 6.98
N LEU A 235 -9.36 -24.55 6.27
CA LEU A 235 -9.19 -24.76 4.83
C LEU A 235 -9.47 -23.48 4.03
N PHE A 236 -10.55 -22.75 4.37
CA PHE A 236 -10.88 -21.48 3.74
C PHE A 236 -9.79 -20.42 4.00
N GLY A 237 -9.31 -20.32 5.25
CA GLY A 237 -8.23 -19.42 5.63
C GLY A 237 -6.92 -19.73 4.89
N MET A 238 -6.54 -21.01 4.78
CA MET A 238 -5.36 -21.44 4.03
C MET A 238 -5.50 -21.19 2.53
N ALA A 239 -6.67 -21.45 1.94
CA ALA A 239 -6.94 -21.15 0.54
C ALA A 239 -6.84 -19.64 0.26
N GLY A 240 -7.44 -18.81 1.12
CA GLY A 240 -7.35 -17.35 1.05
C GLY A 240 -5.91 -16.84 1.16
N MET A 241 -5.12 -17.39 2.09
CA MET A 241 -3.71 -17.02 2.23
C MET A 241 -2.85 -17.42 1.05
N ASN A 242 -3.05 -18.61 0.49
CA ASN A 242 -2.32 -19.05 -0.71
C ASN A 242 -2.66 -18.14 -1.91
N LEU A 243 -3.92 -17.77 -2.08
CA LEU A 243 -4.34 -16.83 -3.12
C LEU A 243 -3.69 -15.44 -2.95
N LEU A 244 -3.68 -14.92 -1.72
CA LEU A 244 -3.01 -13.66 -1.37
C LEU A 244 -1.52 -13.70 -1.64
N ASN A 245 -0.86 -14.83 -1.35
CA ASN A 245 0.56 -15.01 -1.63
C ASN A 245 0.83 -14.97 -3.15
N VAL A 246 -0.03 -15.56 -3.98
CA VAL A 246 0.09 -15.47 -5.45
C VAL A 246 -0.01 -14.02 -5.93
N PHE A 247 -1.00 -13.25 -5.46
CA PHE A 247 -1.12 -11.83 -5.82
C PHE A 247 0.10 -11.02 -5.37
N LEU A 248 0.58 -11.25 -4.15
CA LEU A 248 1.79 -10.61 -3.66
C LEU A 248 3.01 -10.98 -4.52
N GLY A 249 3.14 -12.23 -4.96
CA GLY A 249 4.22 -12.68 -5.83
C GLY A 249 4.24 -11.94 -7.17
N VAL A 250 3.08 -11.75 -7.78
CA VAL A 250 2.92 -10.96 -9.00
C VAL A 250 3.35 -9.51 -8.78
N ASP A 251 2.89 -8.89 -7.68
CA ASP A 251 3.26 -7.51 -7.33
C ASP A 251 4.77 -7.38 -7.04
N LEU A 252 5.35 -8.36 -6.35
CA LEU A 252 6.78 -8.41 -6.03
C LEU A 252 7.62 -8.55 -7.31
N PHE A 253 7.22 -9.43 -8.23
CA PHE A 253 7.89 -9.60 -9.52
C PHE A 253 7.80 -8.33 -10.37
N ASN A 254 6.63 -7.70 -10.43
CA ASN A 254 6.44 -6.44 -11.14
C ASN A 254 7.32 -5.32 -10.57
N ALA A 255 7.40 -5.22 -9.23
CA ALA A 255 8.26 -4.27 -8.55
C ALA A 255 9.76 -4.56 -8.79
N TYR A 256 10.18 -5.83 -8.74
CA TYR A 256 11.55 -6.25 -9.04
C TYR A 256 11.95 -5.85 -10.45
N ARG A 257 11.13 -6.18 -11.45
CA ARG A 257 11.37 -5.80 -12.84
C ARG A 257 11.48 -4.29 -13.02
N LYS A 258 10.61 -3.52 -12.35
CA LYS A 258 10.64 -2.06 -12.41
C LYS A 258 11.95 -1.48 -11.85
N GLU A 259 12.44 -2.00 -10.72
CA GLU A 259 13.64 -1.48 -10.05
C GLU A 259 14.94 -2.03 -10.64
N MET A 260 14.94 -3.28 -11.11
CA MET A 260 16.13 -4.02 -11.54
C MET A 260 16.28 -4.19 -13.04
N ILE A 261 15.27 -3.89 -13.87
CA ILE A 261 15.36 -4.11 -15.33
C ILE A 261 15.19 -2.80 -16.11
N GLN A 262 14.36 -1.85 -15.66
CA GLN A 262 14.18 -0.59 -16.40
C GLN A 262 15.43 0.32 -16.36
N PRO A 263 15.84 0.92 -17.50
CA PRO A 263 16.98 1.84 -17.57
C PRO A 263 16.66 3.20 -16.91
N GLN A 264 17.68 3.78 -16.28
CA GLN A 264 17.60 4.95 -15.39
C GLN A 264 17.44 6.31 -16.10
N ASN A 265 17.13 6.34 -17.40
CA ASN A 265 17.19 7.56 -18.22
C ASN A 265 15.93 8.44 -18.20
N SER A 266 14.85 8.06 -17.51
CA SER A 266 13.60 8.85 -17.48
C SER A 266 13.05 9.14 -16.07
N ASN A 267 13.65 8.57 -15.02
CA ASN A 267 13.09 8.66 -13.66
C ASN A 267 13.64 9.79 -12.79
N HIS A 268 14.83 10.33 -13.07
CA HIS A 268 15.42 11.38 -12.22
C HIS A 268 14.66 12.72 -12.30
N HIS A 269 14.10 13.06 -13.47
CA HIS A 269 13.22 14.23 -13.60
C HIS A 269 11.83 13.97 -12.99
N GLN A 270 11.34 12.74 -13.03
CA GLN A 270 10.00 12.39 -12.56
C GLN A 270 9.93 12.25 -11.03
N GLU A 271 10.97 11.75 -10.37
CA GLU A 271 11.07 11.71 -8.89
C GLU A 271 11.32 13.10 -8.28
N SER A 272 12.06 14.01 -8.94
CA SER A 272 12.24 15.40 -8.43
C SER A 272 10.97 16.24 -8.56
N LEU A 273 10.13 15.96 -9.56
CA LEU A 273 8.79 16.54 -9.71
C LEU A 273 7.84 15.99 -8.64
N TYR A 274 7.81 14.68 -8.42
CA TYR A 274 6.99 14.06 -7.37
C TYR A 274 7.34 14.59 -5.96
N CYS A 275 8.64 14.74 -5.67
CA CYS A 275 9.12 15.32 -4.41
C CYS A 275 8.71 16.80 -4.24
N ARG A 276 8.75 17.60 -5.31
CA ARG A 276 8.25 18.99 -5.30
C ARG A 276 6.73 19.08 -5.09
N TRP A 277 5.98 18.13 -5.65
CA TRP A 277 4.51 18.07 -5.51
C TRP A 277 4.05 17.60 -4.13
N GLU A 278 4.77 16.67 -3.47
CA GLU A 278 4.47 16.29 -2.08
C GLU A 278 4.85 17.41 -1.09
N CYS A 279 5.97 18.13 -1.29
CA CYS A 279 6.27 19.33 -0.49
C CYS A 279 5.20 20.42 -0.64
N LEU A 280 4.65 20.62 -1.85
CA LEU A 280 3.57 21.59 -2.08
C LEU A 280 2.26 21.15 -1.41
N LYS A 281 2.00 19.83 -1.38
CA LYS A 281 0.85 19.21 -0.72
C LYS A 281 0.94 19.34 0.81
N GLU A 282 2.13 19.25 1.40
CA GLU A 282 2.34 19.54 2.84
C GLU A 282 2.19 21.02 3.20
N ILE A 283 2.60 21.95 2.32
CA ILE A 283 2.36 23.39 2.49
C ILE A 283 0.87 23.73 2.39
N LEU A 284 0.11 23.00 1.57
CA LEU A 284 -1.34 23.21 1.39
C LEU A 284 -2.20 22.48 2.44
N LEU A 285 -1.65 21.51 3.18
CA LEU A 285 -2.36 20.69 4.17
C LEU A 285 -1.91 20.89 5.63
N GLY A 286 -0.91 21.73 5.88
CA GLY A 286 -0.46 22.03 7.24
C GLY A 286 -1.40 23.00 7.96
N ASP A 287 -2.12 22.51 8.97
CA ASP A 287 -2.78 23.14 10.15
C ASP A 287 -3.31 24.60 10.11
N TRP A 288 -3.33 25.29 8.97
CA TRP A 288 -3.82 26.68 8.79
C TRP A 288 -5.20 26.74 8.11
N THR A 289 -5.90 25.62 8.00
CA THR A 289 -7.25 25.58 7.41
C THR A 289 -8.26 24.95 8.37
N ASP A 290 -8.45 25.58 9.52
CA ASP A 290 -9.70 25.44 10.26
C ASP A 290 -10.82 26.09 9.42
N GLY A 291 -11.73 25.27 8.89
CA GLY A 291 -13.00 25.74 8.31
C GLY A 291 -13.29 25.46 6.83
N ILE A 292 -12.50 24.64 6.12
CA ILE A 292 -12.83 24.25 4.73
C ILE A 292 -13.17 22.76 4.65
N LEU A 293 -14.47 22.49 4.54
CA LEU A 293 -15.07 21.17 4.36
C LEU A 293 -14.74 20.66 2.94
N CYS A 294 -13.66 19.91 2.76
CA CYS A 294 -13.32 19.31 1.46
C CYS A 294 -14.17 18.05 1.19
N SER A 295 -15.17 18.22 0.33
CA SER A 295 -15.96 17.15 -0.29
C SER A 295 -15.11 16.31 -1.25
N PHE A 296 -15.45 15.03 -1.33
CA PHE A 296 -14.88 14.00 -2.20
C PHE A 296 -14.90 14.39 -3.68
N GLY A 297 -13.78 14.17 -4.39
CA GLY A 297 -13.77 14.17 -5.85
C GLY A 297 -12.41 14.53 -6.46
N MET A 298 -11.40 13.67 -6.33
CA MET A 298 -10.24 13.76 -7.24
C MET A 298 -10.68 13.27 -8.62
N PRO A 299 -10.61 14.09 -9.70
CA PRO A 299 -10.87 13.59 -11.03
C PRO A 299 -9.81 12.57 -11.43
N VAL A 300 -10.25 11.56 -12.16
CA VAL A 300 -9.46 10.44 -12.68
C VAL A 300 -8.39 10.95 -13.66
N ILE A 301 -7.23 11.38 -13.17
CA ILE A 301 -6.04 11.75 -13.98
C ILE A 301 -5.32 10.51 -14.56
N LYS A 302 -5.81 9.29 -14.28
CA LYS A 302 -5.27 8.05 -14.87
C LYS A 302 -5.57 7.90 -16.37
N GLN A 303 -6.64 8.49 -16.89
CA GLN A 303 -7.05 8.31 -18.30
C GLN A 303 -6.33 9.25 -19.30
N ILE A 304 -5.80 10.40 -18.86
CA ILE A 304 -5.11 11.35 -19.75
C ILE A 304 -3.80 10.74 -20.31
N LYS A 305 -3.12 9.88 -19.54
CA LYS A 305 -1.95 9.11 -20.03
C LYS A 305 -2.28 8.12 -21.14
N GLN A 306 -3.55 7.72 -21.29
CA GLN A 306 -3.98 6.71 -22.25
C GLN A 306 -4.52 7.34 -23.54
N LEU A 307 -5.14 8.53 -23.47
CA LEU A 307 -5.59 9.28 -24.65
C LEU A 307 -4.45 10.00 -25.40
N ALA A 308 -3.35 10.36 -24.72
CA ALA A 308 -2.19 10.99 -25.36
C ALA A 308 -1.38 10.06 -26.30
N LYS A 309 -1.82 8.81 -26.51
CA LYS A 309 -1.17 7.85 -27.41
C LYS A 309 -1.67 7.91 -28.86
N GLY A 310 -2.71 8.68 -29.14
CA GLY A 310 -3.30 8.76 -30.48
C GLY A 310 -3.46 10.19 -30.95
N LEU A 311 -2.36 10.88 -31.24
CA LEU A 311 -2.30 12.04 -32.14
C LEU A 311 -0.83 12.44 -32.33
N ILE A 312 -0.40 12.45 -33.59
CA ILE A 312 0.83 13.10 -34.10
C ILE A 312 0.84 14.56 -33.59
N SER A 313 1.87 15.19 -33.02
CA SER A 313 3.33 14.99 -33.09
C SER A 313 4.02 15.65 -31.87
N GLU A 314 4.94 14.92 -31.23
CA GLU A 314 6.19 15.41 -30.61
C GLU A 314 6.21 16.30 -29.34
N TYR A 315 5.12 16.74 -28.70
CA TYR A 315 5.24 17.48 -27.42
C TYR A 315 4.51 16.83 -26.23
N GLN A 316 5.21 16.65 -25.10
CA GLN A 316 4.61 16.19 -23.83
C GLN A 316 4.22 17.39 -22.95
N LEU A 317 2.91 17.67 -22.83
CA LEU A 317 2.37 18.70 -21.94
C LEU A 317 2.53 18.32 -20.45
N LYS A 318 2.99 19.26 -19.64
CA LYS A 318 3.14 19.20 -18.19
C LYS A 318 2.42 20.40 -17.56
N PHE A 319 1.83 20.19 -16.38
CA PHE A 319 1.15 21.23 -15.63
C PHE A 319 1.93 21.56 -14.36
N ASN A 320 2.18 22.85 -14.08
CA ASN A 320 3.04 23.30 -12.97
C ASN A 320 2.28 23.72 -11.70
N SER A 321 1.02 24.15 -11.82
CA SER A 321 0.19 24.57 -10.69
C SER A 321 -1.28 24.57 -11.08
N ALA A 322 -2.16 24.17 -10.16
CA ALA A 322 -3.59 24.36 -10.26
C ALA A 322 -4.13 24.97 -8.98
N LYS A 323 -4.83 26.11 -9.07
CA LYS A 323 -5.47 26.77 -7.92
C LYS A 323 -6.98 26.79 -8.19
N GLY A 324 -7.75 26.22 -7.28
CA GLY A 324 -9.21 26.16 -7.36
C GLY A 324 -9.83 27.15 -6.39
N LEU A 325 -10.68 28.07 -6.88
CA LEU A 325 -11.46 28.98 -6.03
C LEU A 325 -12.94 28.70 -6.30
N ILE A 326 -13.52 27.74 -5.57
CA ILE A 326 -14.94 27.28 -5.47
C ILE A 326 -15.76 27.07 -6.77
N SER A 327 -15.45 27.71 -7.88
CA SER A 327 -16.04 27.55 -9.21
C SER A 327 -15.01 27.60 -10.33
N GLU A 328 -13.78 28.06 -10.10
CA GLU A 328 -12.79 28.30 -11.16
C GLU A 328 -11.47 27.57 -10.93
N ILE A 329 -10.94 26.93 -11.98
CA ILE A 329 -9.62 26.27 -11.97
C ILE A 329 -8.67 27.00 -12.92
N TYR A 330 -7.48 27.37 -12.42
CA TYR A 330 -6.38 27.93 -13.23
C TYR A 330 -5.30 26.88 -13.47
N TRP A 331 -4.69 26.85 -14.65
CA TRP A 331 -3.61 25.93 -15.00
C TRP A 331 -2.40 26.66 -15.59
N ASN A 332 -1.18 26.22 -15.22
CA ASN A 332 0.07 26.63 -15.88
C ASN A 332 0.60 25.47 -16.73
N MET A 333 0.93 25.71 -18.00
CA MET A 333 1.36 24.69 -18.97
C MET A 333 2.85 24.80 -19.33
N LEU A 334 3.47 23.64 -19.59
CA LEU A 334 4.85 23.47 -20.08
C LEU A 334 4.85 22.34 -21.11
N ALA A 335 5.71 22.36 -22.13
CA ALA A 335 5.84 21.25 -23.07
C ALA A 335 7.30 20.82 -23.30
N VAL A 336 7.56 19.51 -23.35
CA VAL A 336 8.92 18.96 -23.57
C VAL A 336 9.01 18.21 -24.90
N PRO A 337 9.95 18.53 -25.79
CA PRO A 337 10.19 17.86 -27.06
C PRO A 337 11.09 16.63 -26.93
N PRO A 338 11.06 15.70 -27.91
CA PRO A 338 11.82 14.46 -27.91
C PRO A 338 13.28 14.60 -28.35
N THR A 339 13.67 15.67 -29.06
CA THR A 339 15.04 15.88 -29.55
C THR A 339 15.49 17.35 -29.40
N THR A 340 16.78 17.56 -29.15
CA THR A 340 17.38 18.84 -28.71
C THR A 340 17.80 19.78 -29.83
N SER A 341 17.43 19.55 -31.10
CA SER A 341 17.99 20.31 -32.24
C SER A 341 17.01 21.17 -33.05
N TYR A 342 15.71 21.13 -32.78
CA TYR A 342 14.73 21.95 -33.50
C TYR A 342 14.08 22.97 -32.55
N LYS A 343 14.17 24.26 -32.88
CA LYS A 343 13.47 25.34 -32.19
C LYS A 343 12.17 25.60 -32.92
N SER A 344 11.06 25.56 -32.19
CA SER A 344 9.70 25.82 -32.69
C SER A 344 9.10 27.05 -32.02
N ASP A 345 7.98 27.53 -32.56
CA ASP A 345 7.18 28.63 -32.02
C ASP A 345 5.83 28.08 -31.46
N PRO A 346 5.86 27.39 -30.30
CA PRO A 346 4.71 26.60 -29.84
C PRO A 346 3.60 27.43 -29.17
N ILE A 347 2.36 27.03 -29.45
CA ILE A 347 1.11 27.51 -28.84
C ILE A 347 0.26 26.32 -28.38
N VAL A 348 -0.50 26.48 -27.29
CA VAL A 348 -1.50 25.50 -26.86
C VAL A 348 -2.91 26.03 -27.11
N VAL A 349 -3.74 25.19 -27.71
CA VAL A 349 -5.18 25.42 -27.87
C VAL A 349 -5.94 24.39 -27.04
N ILE A 350 -6.90 24.89 -26.26
CA ILE A 350 -7.74 24.09 -25.36
C ILE A 350 -9.11 23.93 -25.98
N TYR A 351 -9.62 22.70 -26.00
CA TYR A 351 -10.97 22.37 -26.43
C TYR A 351 -11.74 21.65 -25.33
N THR A 352 -13.05 21.82 -25.29
CA THR A 352 -13.96 20.89 -24.62
C THR A 352 -14.54 19.91 -25.62
N LYS A 353 -14.71 18.66 -25.22
CA LYS A 353 -15.35 17.62 -26.04
C LYS A 353 -16.80 17.44 -25.58
N GLU A 354 -17.75 17.73 -26.45
CA GLU A 354 -19.16 17.46 -26.20
C GLU A 354 -19.52 15.98 -26.43
N ARG A 355 -20.75 15.59 -26.08
CA ARG A 355 -21.23 14.19 -26.16
C ARG A 355 -21.28 13.64 -27.58
N ASP A 356 -21.37 14.51 -28.57
CA ASP A 356 -21.37 14.22 -30.00
C ASP A 356 -19.95 14.17 -30.61
N GLU A 357 -18.92 14.23 -29.76
CA GLU A 357 -17.50 14.29 -30.12
C GLU A 357 -17.06 15.59 -30.81
N THR A 358 -17.90 16.61 -30.88
CA THR A 358 -17.50 17.93 -31.39
C THR A 358 -16.55 18.61 -30.39
N LEU A 359 -15.57 19.33 -30.95
CA LEU A 359 -14.55 20.04 -30.18
C LEU A 359 -14.83 21.54 -30.24
N ILE A 360 -15.18 22.11 -29.11
CA ILE A 360 -15.40 23.56 -28.96
C ILE A 360 -14.16 24.17 -28.34
N GLU A 361 -13.59 25.18 -29.01
CA GLU A 361 -12.40 25.87 -28.51
C GLU A 361 -12.73 26.72 -27.28
N LEU A 362 -12.02 26.49 -26.19
CA LEU A 362 -12.17 27.23 -24.93
C LEU A 362 -11.17 28.39 -24.82
N GLY A 363 -10.02 28.30 -25.47
CA GLY A 363 -9.01 29.35 -25.45
C GLY A 363 -7.65 28.91 -25.98
N ARG A 364 -6.78 29.89 -26.21
CA ARG A 364 -5.41 29.73 -26.70
C ARG A 364 -4.42 30.45 -25.79
N THR A 365 -3.23 29.88 -25.63
CA THR A 365 -2.10 30.54 -24.98
C THR A 365 -1.40 31.52 -25.92
N GLU A 366 -0.42 32.26 -25.43
CA GLU A 366 0.52 32.99 -26.28
C GLU A 366 1.44 32.05 -27.06
N VAL A 367 2.06 32.56 -28.13
CA VAL A 367 3.11 31.86 -28.88
C VAL A 367 4.46 32.14 -28.20
N ILE A 368 5.23 31.09 -27.89
CA ILE A 368 6.58 31.26 -27.34
C ILE A 368 7.59 31.10 -28.46
N LEU A 369 8.31 32.17 -28.80
CA LEU A 369 9.23 32.15 -29.95
C LEU A 369 10.51 31.35 -29.66
N ASN A 370 10.94 30.55 -30.64
CA ASN A 370 12.22 29.85 -30.73
C ASN A 370 12.58 29.00 -29.49
N SER A 371 11.60 28.27 -28.96
CA SER A 371 11.74 27.53 -27.72
C SER A 371 11.68 26.01 -27.92
N VAL A 372 12.50 25.33 -27.11
CA VAL A 372 12.57 23.86 -26.98
C VAL A 372 11.96 23.42 -25.63
N ASP A 373 11.57 24.35 -24.76
CA ASP A 373 10.86 24.03 -23.50
C ASP A 373 9.91 25.20 -23.14
N PRO A 374 8.85 25.43 -23.95
CA PRO A 374 7.97 26.58 -23.79
C PRO A 374 7.22 26.56 -22.46
N THR A 375 7.33 27.65 -21.71
CA THR A 375 6.51 27.91 -20.52
C THR A 375 5.53 29.03 -20.85
N TRP A 376 4.24 28.73 -20.83
CA TRP A 376 3.19 29.72 -21.09
C TRP A 376 2.77 30.41 -19.78
N ILE A 377 2.61 31.73 -19.86
CA ILE A 377 2.16 32.64 -18.81
C ILE A 377 0.63 32.75 -18.83
N THR A 378 0.01 32.67 -20.01
CA THR A 378 -1.46 32.77 -20.15
C THR A 378 -2.14 31.64 -19.37
N LYS A 379 -3.07 32.04 -18.50
CA LYS A 379 -3.88 31.13 -17.70
C LYS A 379 -5.28 31.11 -18.25
N HIS A 380 -5.85 29.92 -18.39
CA HIS A 380 -7.25 29.75 -18.74
C HIS A 380 -8.07 29.40 -17.51
N THR A 381 -9.19 30.10 -17.37
CA THR A 381 -10.18 29.88 -16.32
C THR A 381 -11.26 28.96 -16.86
N LEU A 382 -11.53 27.85 -16.16
CA LEU A 382 -12.64 26.95 -16.48
C LEU A 382 -13.59 26.85 -15.29
N THR A 383 -14.89 26.96 -15.57
CA THR A 383 -15.94 26.70 -14.59
C THR A 383 -16.05 25.20 -14.32
N TYR A 384 -15.88 24.82 -13.06
CA TYR A 384 -15.96 23.42 -12.64
C TYR A 384 -17.41 23.03 -12.30
N HIS A 385 -17.88 21.94 -12.92
CA HIS A 385 -19.19 21.36 -12.65
C HIS A 385 -19.02 19.95 -12.04
N PHE A 386 -19.19 19.83 -10.72
CA PHE A 386 -18.94 18.57 -10.00
C PHE A 386 -19.83 17.39 -10.43
N GLU A 387 -21.01 17.68 -10.99
CA GLU A 387 -21.99 16.68 -11.42
C GLU A 387 -21.69 16.07 -12.80
N VAL A 388 -20.74 16.64 -13.56
CA VAL A 388 -20.52 16.30 -14.97
C VAL A 388 -19.05 16.02 -15.25
N VAL A 389 -18.77 14.96 -16.01
CA VAL A 389 -17.43 14.69 -16.55
C VAL A 389 -17.13 15.69 -17.67
N GLN A 390 -16.25 16.65 -17.42
CA GLN A 390 -15.81 17.66 -18.39
C GLN A 390 -14.55 17.18 -19.13
N TYR A 391 -14.67 16.77 -20.40
CA TYR A 391 -13.56 16.30 -21.21
C TYR A 391 -12.82 17.48 -21.86
N LEU A 392 -11.54 17.63 -21.53
CA LEU A 392 -10.67 18.66 -22.13
C LEU A 392 -9.66 18.02 -23.09
N VAL A 393 -9.46 18.65 -24.24
CA VAL A 393 -8.48 18.25 -25.25
C VAL A 393 -7.50 19.40 -25.46
N PHE A 394 -6.22 19.12 -25.28
CA PHE A 394 -5.14 20.09 -25.47
C PHE A 394 -4.40 19.76 -26.76
N ARG A 395 -4.22 20.74 -27.65
CA ARG A 395 -3.44 20.60 -28.87
C ARG A 395 -2.32 21.62 -28.88
N VAL A 396 -1.11 21.16 -29.15
CA VAL A 396 0.06 22.03 -29.31
C VAL A 396 0.30 22.20 -30.81
N TYR A 397 0.46 23.45 -31.25
CA TYR A 397 0.79 23.77 -32.63
C TYR A 397 2.12 24.50 -32.67
N ASP A 398 2.88 24.26 -33.73
CA ASP A 398 4.03 25.08 -34.11
C ASP A 398 3.53 26.15 -35.09
N ILE A 399 3.66 27.42 -34.71
CA ILE A 399 3.14 28.53 -35.50
C ILE A 399 4.20 28.99 -36.48
N ASP A 400 3.88 28.97 -37.77
CA ASP A 400 4.76 29.53 -38.78
C ASP A 400 4.87 31.06 -38.61
N THR A 401 6.08 31.57 -38.83
CA THR A 401 6.48 32.96 -38.60
C THR A 401 5.56 34.01 -39.23
N GLN A 402 4.88 33.65 -40.32
CA GLN A 402 3.91 34.47 -41.03
C GLN A 402 2.58 34.71 -40.27
N PHE A 403 2.29 33.94 -39.21
CA PHE A 403 1.02 34.02 -38.46
C PHE A 403 1.15 34.64 -37.07
N HIS A 404 2.33 35.14 -36.69
CA HIS A 404 2.56 35.71 -35.35
C HIS A 404 1.75 36.97 -35.01
N ASN A 405 1.27 37.72 -36.01
CA ASN A 405 0.59 39.00 -35.83
C ASN A 405 -0.86 38.99 -36.37
N VAL A 406 -1.47 37.81 -36.57
CA VAL A 406 -2.85 37.72 -37.03
C VAL A 406 -3.76 37.67 -35.79
N ASP A 407 -4.49 38.76 -35.56
CA ASP A 407 -5.53 38.79 -34.52
C ASP A 407 -6.60 37.72 -34.78
N VAL A 408 -6.99 37.03 -33.70
CA VAL A 408 -7.94 35.93 -33.72
C VAL A 408 -9.32 36.46 -34.16
N LYS A 409 -9.98 35.75 -35.08
CA LYS A 409 -11.35 36.04 -35.56
C LYS A 409 -12.27 36.44 -34.38
N VAL A 410 -12.91 37.61 -34.54
CA VAL A 410 -14.04 38.11 -33.75
C VAL A 410 -15.20 37.13 -33.80
#